data_AF-W6WB48-F1
#
_entry.id   AF-W6WB48-F1
#
_cell.length_a   1.000
_cell.length_b   1.000
_cell.length_c   1.000
_cell.angle_alpha   90.00
_cell.angle_beta   90.00
_cell.angle_gamma   90.00
#
_symmetry.space_group_name_H-M   'P 1'
#
loop_
_entity.id
_entity.type
_entity.pdbx_description
1 polymer ?
#
loop_
_entity_poly.entity_id
_entity_poly.type
_entity_poly.pdbx_seq_one_letter_code
_entity_poly.pdbx_strand_id
1 'polypeptide(L)'
;MRLRPLLLRFEDRRQAVSVLGEIGIAFDAISGDGIIRKPTGETAEFEGEAIALTCPVPGYHVRLIWRGELPRSLAQYLVDRDASGECRSH
;
A
#
# COMPACT_ATOMS: atom_id res chain seq x y z
N MET A 1 11.97 20.10 5.76
CA MET A 1 11.92 18.87 4.93
C MET A 1 10.54 18.26 5.04
N ARG A 2 9.82 18.04 3.92
CA ARG A 2 8.47 17.45 3.93
C ARG A 2 8.55 15.92 4.01
N LEU A 3 7.74 15.33 4.88
CA LEU A 3 7.49 13.89 4.90
C LEU A 3 6.55 13.57 3.73
N ARG A 4 6.85 12.50 2.98
CA ARG A 4 6.01 12.07 1.85
C ARG A 4 5.49 10.66 2.10
N PRO A 5 4.17 10.43 2.04
CA PRO A 5 3.62 9.09 2.07
C PRO A 5 3.96 8.39 0.75
N LEU A 6 4.59 7.23 0.84
CA LEU A 6 4.89 6.38 -0.29
C LEU A 6 4.10 5.09 -0.18
N LEU A 7 3.57 4.64 -1.30
CA LEU A 7 2.99 3.31 -1.42
C LEU A 7 3.91 2.43 -2.24
N LEU A 8 4.43 1.37 -1.62
CA LEU A 8 5.22 0.34 -2.27
C LEU A 8 4.39 -0.91 -2.49
N ARG A 9 4.62 -1.61 -3.59
CA ARG A 9 4.07 -2.93 -3.89
C ARG A 9 5.19 -3.91 -4.13
N PHE A 10 5.12 -5.00 -3.40
CA PHE A 10 5.98 -6.16 -3.50
C PHE A 10 5.17 -7.36 -3.98
N GLU A 11 5.86 -8.39 -4.42
CA GLU A 11 5.23 -9.68 -4.74
C GLU A 11 4.59 -10.29 -3.49
N ASP A 12 5.36 -10.37 -2.41
CA ASP A 12 4.97 -10.97 -1.15
C ASP A 12 5.70 -10.33 0.05
N ARG A 13 5.28 -10.73 1.26
CA ARG A 13 5.86 -10.24 2.51
C ARG A 13 7.36 -10.51 2.63
N ARG A 14 7.87 -11.64 2.14
CA ARG A 14 9.30 -11.97 2.27
C ARG A 14 10.14 -11.03 1.42
N GLN A 15 9.69 -10.74 0.20
CA GLN A 15 10.33 -9.74 -0.66
C GLN A 15 10.35 -8.36 0.00
N ALA A 16 9.21 -7.93 0.58
CA ALA A 16 9.13 -6.65 1.27
C ALA A 16 10.12 -6.55 2.45
N VAL A 17 10.15 -7.57 3.31
CA VAL A 17 11.06 -7.61 4.47
C VAL A 17 12.53 -7.60 4.01
N SER A 18 12.86 -8.33 2.96
CA SER A 18 14.24 -8.38 2.44
C SER A 18 14.67 -7.01 1.89
N VAL A 19 13.86 -6.38 1.04
CA VAL A 19 14.19 -5.09 0.41
C VAL A 19 14.23 -3.96 1.44
N LEU A 20 13.26 -3.92 2.36
CA LEU A 20 13.22 -2.90 3.41
C LEU A 20 14.33 -3.09 4.44
N GLY A 21 14.68 -4.35 4.74
CA GLY A 21 15.81 -4.68 5.62
C GLY A 21 17.16 -4.24 5.03
N GLU A 22 17.37 -4.40 3.72
CA GLU A 22 18.61 -3.98 3.05
C GLU A 22 18.89 -2.47 3.18
N ILE A 23 17.84 -1.65 3.17
CA ILE A 23 17.95 -0.19 3.33
C ILE A 23 17.89 0.26 4.80
N GLY A 24 17.91 -0.68 5.76
CA GLY A 24 17.89 -0.39 7.19
C GLY A 24 16.53 0.05 7.74
N ILE A 25 15.44 -0.20 7.02
CA ILE A 25 14.09 0.01 7.56
C ILE A 25 13.67 -1.23 8.33
N ALA A 26 13.71 -1.11 9.65
CA ALA A 26 13.08 -2.05 10.55
C ALA A 26 11.55 -1.94 10.40
N PHE A 27 10.98 -2.82 9.57
CA PHE A 27 9.53 -2.99 9.44
C PHE A 27 9.13 -4.26 10.18
N ASP A 28 8.73 -4.12 11.44
CA ASP A 28 7.94 -5.15 12.12
C ASP A 28 6.55 -5.04 11.51
N ALA A 29 6.16 -6.04 10.70
CA ALA A 29 4.98 -5.99 9.85
C ALA A 29 3.75 -5.45 10.60
N ILE A 30 3.45 -4.16 10.42
CA ILE A 30 2.34 -3.48 11.09
C ILE A 30 1.07 -4.26 10.79
N SER A 31 0.36 -4.64 11.85
CA SER A 31 -0.92 -5.36 11.87
C SER A 31 -1.81 -5.02 10.68
N GLY A 32 -1.67 -5.81 9.62
CA GLY A 32 -2.29 -5.57 8.33
C GLY A 32 -1.73 -6.58 7.34
N ASP A 33 -2.61 -7.23 6.59
CA ASP A 33 -2.23 -8.30 5.66
C ASP A 33 -1.44 -7.77 4.44
N GLY A 34 -1.16 -6.46 4.39
CA GLY A 34 -0.55 -5.79 3.22
C GLY A 34 -1.47 -5.79 2.00
N ILE A 35 -2.74 -6.14 2.16
CA ILE A 35 -3.73 -6.16 1.09
C ILE A 35 -4.46 -4.82 1.05
N ILE A 36 -4.28 -4.08 -0.04
CA ILE A 36 -5.17 -2.99 -0.41
C ILE A 36 -6.40 -3.58 -1.05
N ARG A 37 -7.60 -3.17 -0.63
CA ARG A 37 -8.84 -3.56 -1.30
C ARG A 37 -9.38 -2.37 -2.10
N LYS A 38 -9.75 -2.60 -3.35
CA LYS A 38 -10.40 -1.59 -4.20
C LYS A 38 -11.90 -1.86 -4.26
N PRO A 39 -12.76 -0.83 -4.20
CA PRO A 39 -14.19 -1.01 -4.42
C PRO A 39 -14.43 -1.52 -5.84
N THR A 40 -15.32 -2.51 -6.00
CA THR A 40 -15.67 -3.05 -7.32
C THR A 40 -16.74 -2.21 -8.03
N GLY A 41 -17.36 -1.27 -7.31
CA GLY A 41 -18.54 -0.53 -7.77
C GLY A 41 -19.85 -1.29 -7.54
N GLU A 42 -19.77 -2.54 -7.08
CA GLU A 42 -20.93 -3.33 -6.67
C GLU A 42 -21.20 -3.13 -5.18
N THR A 43 -22.47 -3.20 -4.80
CA THR A 43 -22.90 -3.14 -3.39
C THR A 43 -23.77 -4.35 -3.09
N ALA A 44 -23.64 -4.89 -1.88
CA ALA A 44 -24.45 -5.99 -1.38
C ALA A 44 -25.25 -5.51 -0.17
N GLU A 45 -26.53 -5.87 -0.09
CA GLU A 45 -27.39 -5.51 1.04
C GLU A 45 -27.20 -6.51 2.18
N PHE A 46 -26.83 -6.04 3.36
CA PHE A 46 -26.72 -6.85 4.58
C PHE A 46 -27.39 -6.10 5.74
N GLU A 47 -28.35 -6.74 6.40
CA GLU A 47 -29.15 -6.14 7.50
C GLU A 47 -29.79 -4.78 7.15
N GLY A 48 -30.12 -4.57 5.87
CA GLY A 48 -30.71 -3.31 5.38
C GLY A 48 -29.69 -2.20 5.07
N GLU A 49 -28.39 -2.49 5.17
CA GLU A 49 -27.31 -1.58 4.77
C GLU A 49 -26.63 -2.05 3.48
N ALA A 50 -26.38 -1.10 2.56
CA ALA A 50 -25.63 -1.37 1.33
C ALA A 50 -24.12 -1.33 1.62
N ILE A 51 -23.49 -2.50 1.60
CA ILE A 51 -22.05 -2.67 1.81
C ILE A 51 -21.34 -2.70 0.45
N ALA A 52 -20.35 -1.83 0.26
CA ALA A 52 -19.52 -1.85 -0.94
C ALA A 52 -18.66 -3.12 -1.00
N LEU A 53 -18.77 -3.87 -2.09
CA LEU A 53 -17.91 -5.01 -2.35
C LEU A 53 -16.52 -4.50 -2.72
N THR A 54 -15.50 -5.17 -2.18
CA THR A 54 -14.11 -4.80 -2.42
C THR A 54 -13.30 -6.01 -2.86
N CYS A 55 -12.43 -5.81 -3.86
CA CYS A 55 -11.51 -6.82 -4.36
C CYS A 55 -10.09 -6.54 -3.88
N PRO A 56 -9.34 -7.55 -3.43
CA PRO A 56 -7.93 -7.39 -3.07
C PRO A 56 -7.11 -7.02 -4.31
N VAL A 57 -6.29 -5.97 -4.20
CA VAL A 57 -5.28 -5.63 -5.18
C VAL A 57 -4.14 -6.63 -5.02
N PRO A 58 -3.71 -7.31 -6.10
CA PRO A 58 -2.68 -8.34 -6.01
C PRO A 58 -1.34 -7.77 -5.55
N GLY A 59 -0.66 -8.48 -4.66
CA GLY A 59 0.66 -8.14 -4.13
C GLY A 59 0.63 -7.61 -2.69
N TYR A 60 1.81 -7.56 -2.08
CA TYR A 60 1.99 -7.07 -0.72
C TYR A 60 2.32 -5.58 -0.72
N HIS A 61 1.43 -4.78 -0.17
CA HIS A 61 1.50 -3.33 -0.19
C HIS A 61 2.00 -2.79 1.15
N VAL A 62 2.99 -1.90 1.11
CA VAL A 62 3.56 -1.25 2.29
C VAL A 62 3.45 0.25 2.15
N ARG A 63 2.82 0.88 3.14
CA ARG A 63 2.74 2.34 3.23
C ARG A 63 3.82 2.85 4.17
N LEU A 64 4.70 3.70 3.66
CA LEU A 64 5.84 4.24 4.41
C LEU A 64 5.79 5.76 4.39
N ILE A 65 6.21 6.38 5.50
CA ILE A 65 6.43 7.82 5.55
C ILE A 65 7.91 8.06 5.32
N TRP A 66 8.27 8.58 4.15
CA TRP A 66 9.66 8.80 3.76
C TRP A 66 10.08 10.25 3.94
N ARG A 67 11.32 10.45 4.36
CA ARG A 67 11.95 11.78 4.48
C ARG A 67 13.22 11.82 3.63
N GLY A 68 13.20 12.65 2.59
CA GLY A 68 14.36 12.86 1.72
C GLY A 68 14.19 12.22 0.35
N GLU A 69 15.31 11.95 -0.32
CA GLU A 69 15.32 11.31 -1.64
C GLU A 69 15.02 9.82 -1.51
N LEU A 70 14.21 9.29 -2.43
CA LEU A 70 13.85 7.88 -2.49
C LEU A 70 15.06 7.09 -3.02
N PRO A 71 15.55 6.05 -2.31
CA PRO A 71 16.57 5.16 -2.83
C PRO A 71 16.17 4.59 -4.18
N ARG A 72 17.12 4.53 -5.12
CA ARG A 72 16.87 3.99 -6.47
C ARG A 72 16.36 2.55 -6.43
N SER A 73 16.80 1.76 -5.45
CA SER A 73 16.36 0.38 -5.21
C SER A 73 14.85 0.28 -4.92
N LEU A 74 14.26 1.32 -4.31
CA LEU A 74 12.81 1.38 -4.02
C LEU A 74 11.97 1.94 -5.16
N ALA A 75 12.59 2.63 -6.13
CA ALA A 75 11.85 3.29 -7.21
C ALA A 75 11.04 2.31 -8.07
N GLN A 76 11.51 1.07 -8.21
CA GLN A 76 10.81 0.02 -8.96
C GLN A 76 9.57 -0.54 -8.24
N TYR A 77 9.52 -0.45 -6.91
CA TYR A 77 8.40 -0.95 -6.10
C TYR A 77 7.35 0.14 -5.84
N LEU A 78 7.60 1.36 -6.27
CA LEU A 78 6.76 2.52 -6.00
C LEU A 78 5.51 2.50 -6.87
N VAL A 79 4.34 2.38 -6.23
CA VAL A 79 3.04 2.48 -6.89
C VAL A 79 2.59 3.93 -6.96
N ASP A 80 2.79 4.67 -5.87
CA ASP A 80 2.36 6.07 -5.79
C ASP A 80 3.23 6.90 -4.84
N ARG A 81 3.58 8.13 -5.27
CA ARG A 81 4.41 9.10 -4.53
C ARG A 81 3.62 10.05 -3.63
N ASP A 82 2.30 9.99 -3.72
CA ASP A 82 1.33 10.81 -3.02
C ASP A 82 0.16 9.92 -2.60
N ALA A 83 0.47 8.83 -1.88
CA ALA A 83 -0.55 7.95 -1.34
C ALA A 83 -1.32 8.62 -0.18
N SER A 84 -1.77 9.86 -0.37
CA SER A 84 -3.04 10.36 0.15
C SER A 84 -4.12 9.47 -0.48
N GLY A 85 -5.03 8.93 0.33
CA GLY A 85 -5.99 7.91 -0.11
C GLY A 85 -7.09 8.45 -1.03
N GLU A 86 -6.77 9.24 -2.04
CA GLU A 86 -7.73 9.70 -3.04
C GLU A 86 -7.64 8.79 -4.27
N CYS A 87 -8.49 7.76 -4.28
CA CYS A 87 -9.03 7.24 -5.53
C CYS A 87 -9.66 8.43 -6.26
N ARG A 88 -8.92 9.10 -7.14
CA ARG A 88 -9.49 10.02 -8.12
C ARG A 88 -10.33 9.20 -9.08
N SER A 89 -11.62 9.10 -8.75
CA SER A 89 -12.68 8.75 -9.69
C SER A 89 -12.64 9.76 -10.84
N HIS A 90 -12.58 9.23 -12.06
CA HIS A 90 -12.64 9.98 -13.31
C HIS A 90 -14.08 10.39 -13.62
#